data_AF-A0AAN1LHM8-F1
#
_entry.id   AF-A0AAN1LHM8-F1
#
_cell.length_a   1.000
_cell.length_b   1.000
_cell.length_c   1.000
_cell.angle_alpha   90.00
_cell.angle_beta   90.00
_cell.angle_gamma   90.00
#
_symmetry.space_group_name_H-M   'P 1'
#
loop_
_entity.id
_entity.type
_entity.pdbx_description
1 polymer ?
#
loop_
_entity_poly.entity_id
_entity_poly.type
_entity_poly.pdbx_seq_one_letter_code
_entity_poly.pdbx_strand_id
1 'polypeptide(L)'
;MIYTTGTIAISGNTLTGTGTNFTAAGSLIRNGCTVIAMTSPVQVFQITAIGSATSLNVTPAASPAIPAGTKYAILLSDSLSVDGLAQDIAETFTMYQRYMSGFADVMNGTSDVTITINGVAVTVPGQKSLAKKGANSDITSLSGLTTALSIEQGGTGAKNASGARTGLGLGNSATRDVDSQFSPGSGVLNGAAVMAQCHRDYRNLGPYDGISQYPLGMSFGIQLGGNGWGGGSGVDTYTGMLTLRGWQDGTGGGYASWQLASTSQGLKYRQGNGTILGNANVGFSTTHTLYSTQNTTKASDGTLKAASPIARIVKSQEDNQRTDVDEVGFTWCGCGTANAEAEGIKISRLDVGVYVLIGSAGLASEGWQLLPPMDPGGMGELGVVEAEQTESGGLTIRLFKRKYMLSDDGEIVKMKGEPMDVPVNSWIDVRLDMPEDSIWKTRASEASLELTEQPEDIQP
;
A
#
# COMPACT_ATOMS: atom_id res chain seq x y z
N MET A 1 -25.62 94.28 -18.62
CA MET A 1 -26.80 95.18 -18.58
C MET A 1 -26.67 96.10 -17.35
N ILE A 2 -27.06 97.38 -17.41
CA ILE A 2 -26.82 98.35 -16.33
C ILE A 2 -28.12 99.09 -15.96
N TYR A 3 -28.40 99.24 -14.66
CA TYR A 3 -29.48 100.08 -14.13
C TYR A 3 -28.92 101.40 -13.59
N THR A 4 -29.45 102.53 -14.06
CA THR A 4 -29.00 103.89 -13.68
C THR A 4 -30.14 104.86 -13.36
N THR A 5 -31.38 104.35 -13.28
CA THR A 5 -32.58 105.18 -13.09
C THR A 5 -32.64 105.75 -11.67
N GLY A 6 -32.77 107.07 -11.54
CA GLY A 6 -32.89 107.77 -10.26
C GLY A 6 -31.54 108.23 -9.67
N THR A 7 -31.52 108.48 -8.37
CA THR A 7 -30.33 108.82 -7.58
C THR A 7 -30.34 108.06 -6.25
N ILE A 8 -29.20 107.99 -5.57
CA ILE A 8 -29.07 107.27 -4.29
C ILE A 8 -28.46 108.14 -3.20
N ALA A 9 -28.67 107.72 -1.95
CA ALA A 9 -27.94 108.07 -0.75
C ALA A 9 -27.52 106.77 -0.05
N ILE A 10 -26.36 106.71 0.62
CA ILE A 10 -25.96 105.53 1.39
C ILE A 10 -25.45 105.95 2.76
N SER A 11 -26.07 105.41 3.83
CA SER A 11 -25.63 105.58 5.21
C SER A 11 -25.44 104.21 5.84
N GLY A 12 -24.23 103.92 6.31
CA GLY A 12 -23.86 102.57 6.74
C GLY A 12 -24.05 101.56 5.61
N ASN A 13 -24.78 100.49 5.88
CA ASN A 13 -25.15 99.46 4.90
C ASN A 13 -26.49 99.71 4.19
N THR A 14 -27.14 100.85 4.42
CA THR A 14 -28.47 101.13 3.84
C THR A 14 -28.34 102.11 2.69
N LEU A 15 -28.71 101.66 1.49
CA LEU A 15 -28.83 102.49 0.30
C LEU A 15 -30.29 102.86 0.09
N THR A 16 -30.55 104.16 0.05
CA THR A 16 -31.88 104.74 -0.21
C THR A 16 -31.90 105.36 -1.60
N GLY A 17 -32.83 104.94 -2.44
CA GLY A 17 -33.03 105.46 -3.79
C GLY A 17 -34.15 106.50 -3.87
N THR A 18 -33.93 107.54 -4.67
CA THR A 18 -34.92 108.57 -5.02
C THR A 18 -35.21 108.46 -6.52
N GLY A 19 -36.49 108.30 -6.87
CA GLY A 19 -36.89 108.04 -8.27
C GLY A 19 -36.44 106.67 -8.80
N THR A 20 -36.14 105.74 -7.90
CA THR A 20 -35.77 104.35 -8.22
C THR A 20 -36.98 103.42 -8.04
N ASN A 21 -36.97 102.27 -8.70
CA ASN A 21 -37.86 101.15 -8.37
C ASN A 21 -37.06 99.84 -8.46
N PHE A 22 -36.36 99.50 -7.39
CA PHE A 22 -35.47 98.32 -7.33
C PHE A 22 -36.22 97.01 -7.46
N THR A 23 -37.50 96.98 -7.09
CA THR A 23 -38.39 95.82 -7.15
C THR A 23 -39.22 95.76 -8.44
N ALA A 24 -39.03 96.69 -9.39
CA ALA A 24 -39.79 96.68 -10.64
C ALA A 24 -39.59 95.36 -11.39
N ALA A 25 -40.68 94.78 -11.91
CA ALA A 25 -40.60 93.62 -12.78
C ALA A 25 -39.70 93.94 -13.99
N GLY A 26 -38.67 93.14 -14.20
CA GLY A 26 -37.67 93.36 -15.26
C GLY A 26 -36.48 94.26 -14.88
N SER A 27 -36.36 94.75 -13.64
CA SER A 27 -35.16 95.50 -13.19
C SER A 27 -33.90 94.62 -13.17
N LEU A 28 -34.06 93.30 -13.04
CA LEU A 28 -33.01 92.29 -12.88
C LEU A 28 -32.05 92.52 -11.69
N ILE A 29 -32.41 93.44 -10.79
CA ILE A 29 -31.66 93.70 -9.56
C ILE A 29 -31.88 92.53 -8.61
N ARG A 30 -30.79 91.95 -8.10
CA ARG A 30 -30.79 90.81 -7.17
C ARG A 30 -29.71 90.97 -6.11
N ASN A 31 -29.80 90.15 -5.07
CA ASN A 31 -28.71 89.97 -4.12
C ASN A 31 -27.43 89.56 -4.88
N GLY A 32 -26.30 90.18 -4.56
CA GLY A 32 -25.02 89.96 -5.24
C GLY A 32 -24.67 90.96 -6.35
N CYS A 33 -25.61 91.76 -6.86
CA CYS A 33 -25.29 92.78 -7.87
C CYS A 33 -24.34 93.86 -7.33
N THR A 34 -23.41 94.31 -8.17
CA THR A 34 -22.48 95.40 -7.84
C THR A 34 -23.15 96.76 -8.04
N VAL A 35 -23.10 97.61 -7.02
CA VAL A 35 -23.51 99.02 -7.06
C VAL A 35 -22.26 99.90 -7.10
N ILE A 36 -22.19 100.80 -8.08
CA ILE A 36 -21.12 101.79 -8.21
C ILE A 36 -21.73 103.16 -7.95
N ALA A 37 -21.36 103.81 -6.84
CA ALA A 37 -21.78 105.16 -6.53
C ALA A 37 -20.76 106.17 -7.05
N MET A 38 -21.22 107.12 -7.88
CA MET A 38 -20.38 108.08 -8.60
C MET A 38 -19.99 109.27 -7.70
N THR A 39 -19.43 108.97 -6.54
CA THR A 39 -18.73 109.93 -5.68
C THR A 39 -17.30 110.16 -6.16
N SER A 40 -16.61 111.15 -5.59
CA SER A 40 -15.17 111.34 -5.79
C SER A 40 -14.46 111.26 -4.43
N PRO A 41 -13.77 110.15 -4.10
CA PRO A 41 -13.55 108.94 -4.90
C PRO A 41 -14.83 108.08 -5.06
N VAL A 42 -14.89 107.28 -6.13
CA VAL A 42 -15.99 106.33 -6.37
C VAL A 42 -15.99 105.26 -5.28
N GLN A 43 -17.17 104.94 -4.75
CA GLN A 43 -17.35 103.84 -3.81
C GLN A 43 -18.15 102.71 -4.49
N VAL A 44 -17.74 101.47 -4.25
CA VAL A 44 -18.33 100.27 -4.85
C VAL A 44 -18.86 99.37 -3.74
N PHE A 45 -20.05 98.82 -3.97
CA PHE A 45 -20.77 97.99 -3.02
C PHE A 45 -21.37 96.75 -3.70
N GLN A 46 -21.73 95.76 -2.91
CA GLN A 46 -22.50 94.61 -3.32
C GLN A 46 -23.86 94.63 -2.60
N ILE A 47 -24.96 94.44 -3.32
CA ILE A 47 -26.29 94.31 -2.71
C ILE A 47 -26.31 93.03 -1.88
N THR A 48 -26.75 93.11 -0.62
CA THR A 48 -26.93 91.97 0.29
C THR A 48 -28.40 91.65 0.56
N ALA A 49 -29.30 92.62 0.37
CA ALA A 49 -30.75 92.41 0.40
C ALA A 49 -31.48 93.52 -0.35
N ILE A 50 -32.67 93.21 -0.86
CA ILE A 50 -33.59 94.20 -1.46
C ILE A 50 -34.68 94.49 -0.42
N GLY A 51 -34.63 95.67 0.19
CA GLY A 51 -35.57 96.05 1.25
C GLY A 51 -36.92 96.51 0.69
N SER A 52 -36.90 97.32 -0.36
CA SER A 52 -38.12 97.85 -1.02
C SER A 52 -37.82 98.40 -2.42
N ALA A 53 -38.83 98.96 -3.10
CA ALA A 53 -38.67 99.69 -4.36
C ALA A 53 -37.61 100.82 -4.28
N THR A 54 -37.33 101.34 -3.09
CA THR A 54 -36.42 102.48 -2.87
C THR A 54 -35.35 102.19 -1.82
N SER A 55 -35.18 100.94 -1.39
CA SER A 55 -34.21 100.57 -0.36
C SER A 55 -33.47 99.28 -0.69
N LEU A 56 -32.14 99.31 -0.55
CA LEU A 56 -31.25 98.15 -0.65
C LEU A 56 -30.34 98.10 0.58
N ASN A 57 -30.01 96.90 1.04
CA ASN A 57 -28.87 96.70 1.93
C ASN A 57 -27.64 96.39 1.07
N VAL A 58 -26.50 96.98 1.42
CA VAL A 58 -25.24 96.87 0.66
C VAL A 58 -24.06 96.58 1.58
N THR A 59 -22.99 96.00 1.04
CA THR A 59 -21.70 95.77 1.74
C THR A 59 -20.53 96.16 0.83
N PRO A 60 -19.42 96.73 1.33
CA PRO A 60 -19.19 97.19 2.71
C PRO A 60 -20.09 98.38 3.10
N ALA A 61 -20.00 98.86 4.35
CA ALA A 61 -20.68 100.09 4.76
C ALA A 61 -20.05 101.32 4.09
N ALA A 62 -20.86 102.31 3.68
CA ALA A 62 -20.36 103.53 3.05
C ALA A 62 -19.48 104.35 4.00
N SER A 63 -18.28 104.72 3.53
CA SER A 63 -17.30 105.50 4.28
C SER A 63 -16.46 106.39 3.35
N PRO A 64 -16.68 107.72 3.33
CA PRO A 64 -17.73 108.45 4.05
C PRO A 64 -19.13 108.14 3.49
N ALA A 65 -20.18 108.49 4.25
CA ALA A 65 -21.57 108.35 3.81
C ALA A 65 -21.83 109.07 2.48
N ILE A 66 -22.66 108.48 1.62
CA ILE A 66 -22.94 109.00 0.28
C ILE A 66 -24.15 109.93 0.35
N PRO A 67 -23.99 111.22 -0.02
CA PRO A 67 -25.06 112.19 0.08
C PRO A 67 -26.20 111.88 -0.90
N ALA A 68 -27.41 112.30 -0.52
CA ALA A 68 -28.59 112.16 -1.37
C ALA A 68 -28.42 112.89 -2.70
N GLY A 69 -28.93 112.29 -3.78
CA GLY A 69 -28.80 112.84 -5.14
C GLY A 69 -27.60 112.28 -5.91
N THR A 70 -26.80 111.39 -5.32
CA THR A 70 -25.63 110.80 -5.98
C THR A 70 -26.05 109.91 -7.16
N LYS A 71 -25.39 110.07 -8.31
CA LYS A 71 -25.56 109.19 -9.48
C LYS A 71 -24.91 107.83 -9.22
N TYR A 72 -25.45 106.78 -9.82
CA TYR A 72 -24.98 105.42 -9.61
C TYR A 72 -25.25 104.52 -10.80
N ALA A 73 -24.64 103.35 -10.78
CA ALA A 73 -24.91 102.26 -11.70
C ALA A 73 -24.99 100.93 -10.92
N ILE A 74 -26.00 100.11 -11.21
CA ILE A 74 -26.04 98.71 -10.77
C ILE A 74 -25.73 97.84 -11.96
N LEU A 75 -24.72 96.98 -11.83
CA LEU A 75 -24.43 95.96 -12.82
C LEU A 75 -25.44 94.81 -12.63
N LEU A 76 -26.40 94.70 -13.56
CA LEU A 76 -27.52 93.76 -13.50
C LEU A 76 -27.16 92.34 -13.91
N SER A 77 -25.97 92.19 -14.48
CA SER A 77 -25.37 90.93 -14.85
C SER A 77 -23.99 90.88 -14.20
N ASP A 78 -23.84 90.11 -13.13
CA ASP A 78 -22.67 89.26 -12.99
C ASP A 78 -22.72 88.33 -14.21
N SER A 79 -21.83 88.54 -15.19
CA SER A 79 -21.61 87.47 -16.14
C SER A 79 -21.02 86.32 -15.32
N LEU A 80 -21.79 85.27 -15.03
CA LEU A 80 -21.18 83.97 -15.30
C LEU A 80 -20.84 84.06 -16.79
N SER A 81 -19.57 84.30 -17.12
CA SER A 81 -19.15 84.21 -18.51
C SER A 81 -19.56 82.80 -18.96
N VAL A 82 -19.98 82.66 -20.22
CA VAL A 82 -20.18 81.33 -20.83
C VAL A 82 -18.94 80.47 -20.55
N ASP A 83 -17.76 81.10 -20.50
CA ASP A 83 -16.48 80.51 -20.14
C ASP A 83 -16.41 79.99 -18.69
N GLY A 84 -16.94 80.72 -17.71
CA GLY A 84 -16.95 80.29 -16.30
C GLY A 84 -17.87 79.11 -16.06
N LEU A 85 -19.07 79.13 -16.65
CA LEU A 85 -19.96 77.95 -16.64
C LEU A 85 -19.34 76.78 -17.41
N ALA A 86 -18.71 77.03 -18.56
CA ALA A 86 -18.03 76.00 -19.33
C ALA A 86 -16.83 75.42 -18.57
N GLN A 87 -16.12 76.22 -17.78
CA GLN A 87 -15.03 75.77 -16.92
C GLN A 87 -15.55 74.89 -15.78
N ASP A 88 -16.57 75.31 -15.05
CA ASP A 88 -17.17 74.50 -13.97
C ASP A 88 -17.73 73.17 -14.50
N ILE A 89 -18.35 73.20 -15.69
CA ILE A 89 -18.83 72.00 -16.38
C ILE A 89 -17.66 71.13 -16.85
N ALA A 90 -16.60 71.71 -17.43
CA ALA A 90 -15.42 70.98 -17.88
C ALA A 90 -14.67 70.33 -16.71
N GLU A 91 -14.56 71.00 -15.57
CA GLU A 91 -13.98 70.45 -14.34
C GLU A 91 -14.83 69.30 -13.81
N THR A 92 -16.16 69.44 -13.82
CA THR A 92 -17.09 68.38 -13.44
C THR A 92 -17.00 67.17 -14.37
N PHE A 93 -16.98 67.37 -15.70
CA PHE A 93 -16.80 66.29 -16.67
C PHE A 93 -15.43 65.63 -16.58
N THR A 94 -14.39 66.40 -16.27
CA THR A 94 -13.03 65.86 -16.04
C THR A 94 -13.02 64.98 -14.79
N MET A 95 -13.70 65.39 -13.71
CA MET A 95 -13.90 64.56 -12.52
C MET A 95 -14.65 63.27 -12.82
N TYR A 96 -15.79 63.34 -13.54
CA TYR A 96 -16.56 62.15 -13.93
C TYR A 96 -15.74 61.19 -14.80
N GLN A 97 -15.01 61.69 -15.81
CA GLN A 97 -14.16 60.87 -16.65
C GLN A 97 -13.05 60.18 -15.85
N ARG A 98 -12.45 60.88 -14.88
CA ARG A 98 -11.43 60.29 -14.00
C ARG A 98 -12.00 59.16 -13.13
N TYR A 99 -13.21 59.32 -12.59
CA TYR A 99 -13.88 58.26 -11.83
C TYR A 99 -14.27 57.06 -12.71
N MET A 100 -14.76 57.32 -13.93
CA MET A 100 -15.09 56.26 -14.89
C MET A 100 -13.84 55.50 -15.36
N SER A 101 -12.70 56.18 -15.52
CA SER A 101 -11.42 55.53 -15.83
C SER A 101 -11.01 54.57 -14.73
N GLY A 102 -11.03 55.02 -13.46
CA GLY A 102 -10.70 54.15 -12.33
C GLY A 102 -11.62 52.92 -12.23
N PHE A 103 -12.91 53.07 -12.54
CA PHE A 103 -13.83 51.95 -12.60
C PHE A 103 -13.51 50.97 -13.75
N ALA A 104 -13.17 51.49 -14.93
CA ALA A 104 -12.78 50.67 -16.08
C ALA A 104 -11.49 49.88 -15.81
N ASP A 105 -10.53 50.50 -15.12
CA ASP A 105 -9.28 49.86 -14.70
C ASP A 105 -9.56 48.72 -13.72
N VAL A 106 -10.46 48.92 -12.75
CA VAL A 106 -10.89 47.86 -11.83
C VAL A 106 -11.58 46.72 -12.57
N MET A 107 -12.52 46.99 -13.47
CA MET A 107 -13.27 45.94 -14.18
C MET A 107 -12.40 45.10 -15.13
N ASN A 108 -11.31 45.67 -15.65
CA ASN A 108 -10.45 44.99 -16.61
C ASN A 108 -9.10 44.53 -16.06
N GLY A 109 -8.71 44.98 -14.87
CA GLY A 109 -7.45 44.65 -14.21
C GLY A 109 -7.36 43.17 -13.84
N THR A 110 -6.21 42.57 -14.15
CA THR A 110 -5.81 41.21 -13.76
C THR A 110 -4.97 41.18 -12.49
N SER A 111 -4.67 42.35 -11.91
CA SER A 111 -3.93 42.55 -10.67
C SER A 111 -4.57 43.68 -9.87
N ASP A 112 -4.00 44.02 -8.70
CA ASP A 112 -4.42 45.19 -7.94
C ASP A 112 -4.27 46.48 -8.74
N VAL A 113 -5.24 47.38 -8.58
CA VAL A 113 -5.35 48.67 -9.26
C VAL A 113 -5.47 49.76 -8.20
N THR A 114 -4.74 50.86 -8.38
CA THR A 114 -4.83 52.03 -7.50
C THR A 114 -5.78 53.05 -8.09
N ILE A 115 -6.89 53.31 -7.41
CA ILE A 115 -7.88 54.35 -7.77
C ILE A 115 -7.82 55.50 -6.78
N THR A 116 -8.36 56.67 -7.16
CA THR A 116 -8.46 57.82 -6.24
C THR A 116 -9.90 57.98 -5.76
N ILE A 117 -10.15 57.87 -4.45
CA ILE A 117 -11.46 58.10 -3.82
C ILE A 117 -11.32 59.30 -2.89
N ASN A 118 -12.12 60.36 -3.09
CA ASN A 118 -12.08 61.59 -2.28
C ASN A 118 -10.67 62.19 -2.11
N GLY A 119 -9.84 62.11 -3.15
CA GLY A 119 -8.45 62.61 -3.13
C GLY A 119 -7.42 61.65 -2.51
N VAL A 120 -7.83 60.48 -2.02
CA VAL A 120 -6.95 59.47 -1.42
C VAL A 120 -6.72 58.33 -2.40
N ALA A 121 -5.46 57.90 -2.54
CA ALA A 121 -5.11 56.70 -3.29
C ALA A 121 -5.56 55.44 -2.52
N VAL A 122 -6.39 54.62 -3.15
CA VAL A 122 -6.91 53.37 -2.59
C VAL A 122 -6.56 52.25 -3.56
N THR A 123 -5.85 51.24 -3.07
CA THR A 123 -5.56 50.01 -3.82
C THR A 123 -6.73 49.04 -3.65
N VAL A 124 -7.29 48.60 -4.78
CA VAL A 124 -8.37 47.60 -4.81
C VAL A 124 -7.99 46.46 -5.77
N PRO A 125 -8.44 45.22 -5.54
CA PRO A 125 -8.22 44.14 -6.49
C PRO A 125 -8.94 44.42 -7.82
N GLY A 126 -8.27 44.17 -8.94
CA GLY A 126 -8.94 44.12 -10.24
C GLY A 126 -9.96 42.98 -10.31
N GLN A 127 -11.08 43.19 -10.99
CA GLN A 127 -12.18 42.24 -11.05
C GLN A 127 -11.77 40.88 -11.63
N LYS A 128 -10.79 40.84 -12.54
CA LYS A 128 -10.30 39.58 -13.15
C LYS A 128 -9.25 38.87 -12.31
N SER A 129 -8.72 39.49 -11.25
CA SER A 129 -7.85 38.82 -10.28
C SER A 129 -8.63 38.05 -9.20
N LEU A 130 -9.93 38.31 -9.08
CA LEU A 130 -10.81 37.66 -8.12
C LEU A 130 -11.31 36.31 -8.62
N ALA A 131 -11.31 35.31 -7.74
CA ALA A 131 -11.93 34.02 -8.01
C ALA A 131 -13.46 34.15 -8.07
N LYS A 132 -14.09 33.49 -9.04
CA LYS A 132 -15.55 33.39 -9.16
C LYS A 132 -16.11 32.59 -7.99
N LYS A 133 -17.27 33.01 -7.50
CA LYS A 133 -18.04 32.22 -6.53
C LYS A 133 -18.48 30.90 -7.18
N GLY A 134 -18.15 29.76 -6.59
CA GLY A 134 -18.55 28.45 -7.11
C GLY A 134 -17.51 27.36 -6.83
N ALA A 135 -17.43 26.37 -7.72
CA ALA A 135 -16.54 25.21 -7.61
C ALA A 135 -15.05 25.52 -7.87
N ASN A 136 -14.61 26.77 -7.74
CA ASN A 136 -13.23 27.22 -7.93
C ASN A 136 -12.58 26.79 -9.26
N SER A 137 -13.37 26.59 -10.32
CA SER A 137 -12.91 26.08 -11.62
C SER A 137 -11.99 27.06 -12.39
N ASP A 138 -11.90 28.30 -11.94
CA ASP A 138 -11.14 29.40 -12.52
C ASP A 138 -9.82 29.69 -11.79
N ILE A 139 -9.54 29.04 -10.66
CA ILE A 139 -8.28 29.22 -9.93
C ILE A 139 -7.18 28.41 -10.61
N THR A 140 -6.24 29.08 -11.27
CA THR A 140 -5.07 28.44 -11.89
C THR A 140 -3.89 28.28 -10.94
N SER A 141 -3.76 29.12 -9.91
CA SER A 141 -2.70 29.05 -8.90
C SER A 141 -3.06 29.77 -7.58
N LEU A 142 -2.43 29.35 -6.47
CA LEU A 142 -2.60 29.92 -5.11
C LEU A 142 -1.23 30.21 -4.49
N SER A 143 -0.55 31.27 -4.95
CA SER A 143 0.82 31.60 -4.54
C SER A 143 0.96 32.18 -3.13
N GLY A 144 -0.14 32.66 -2.53
CA GLY A 144 -0.15 33.33 -1.23
C GLY A 144 -0.63 32.50 -0.04
N LEU A 145 -0.89 31.19 -0.22
CA LEU A 145 -1.45 30.36 0.84
C LEU A 145 -0.39 30.04 1.89
N THR A 146 -0.20 30.97 2.83
CA THR A 146 0.78 30.85 3.91
C THR A 146 0.20 30.23 5.17
N THR A 147 -1.12 30.15 5.31
CA THR A 147 -1.82 29.48 6.43
C THR A 147 -2.36 28.14 5.97
N ALA A 148 -2.15 27.07 6.74
CA ALA A 148 -2.64 25.75 6.38
C ALA A 148 -4.17 25.67 6.50
N LEU A 149 -4.82 25.03 5.53
CA LEU A 149 -6.26 24.76 5.57
C LEU A 149 -6.57 23.63 6.55
N SER A 150 -7.65 23.78 7.33
CA SER A 150 -8.10 22.72 8.24
C SER A 150 -8.61 21.50 7.46
N ILE A 151 -8.78 20.38 8.16
CA ILE A 151 -9.33 19.15 7.57
C ILE A 151 -10.78 19.35 7.10
N GLU A 152 -11.59 20.08 7.88
CA GLU A 152 -12.97 20.42 7.51
C GLU A 152 -13.06 21.26 6.23
N GLN A 153 -11.99 21.99 5.88
CA GLN A 153 -11.86 22.77 4.66
C GLN A 153 -11.17 22.00 3.52
N GLY A 154 -10.93 20.69 3.69
CA GLY A 154 -10.28 19.84 2.68
C GLY A 154 -8.74 19.91 2.67
N GLY A 155 -8.14 20.53 3.68
CA GLY A 155 -6.68 20.55 3.88
C GLY A 155 -6.17 19.46 4.82
N THR A 156 -4.91 19.59 5.25
CA THR A 156 -4.27 18.68 6.21
C THR A 156 -4.02 19.31 7.58
N GLY A 157 -4.34 20.60 7.75
CA GLY A 157 -4.07 21.39 8.95
C GLY A 157 -2.61 21.76 9.16
N ALA A 158 -1.69 21.42 8.23
CA ALA A 158 -0.26 21.63 8.40
C ALA A 158 0.45 22.18 7.15
N LYS A 159 1.59 22.86 7.37
CA LYS A 159 2.46 23.42 6.31
C LYS A 159 3.63 22.51 5.92
N ASN A 160 3.75 21.34 6.54
CA ASN A 160 4.86 20.41 6.30
C ASN A 160 4.36 18.96 6.30
N ALA A 161 5.15 18.06 5.71
CA ALA A 161 4.79 16.66 5.53
C ALA A 161 4.54 15.92 6.85
N SER A 162 5.33 16.22 7.89
CA SER A 162 5.17 15.57 9.21
C SER A 162 3.82 15.93 9.85
N GLY A 163 3.52 17.22 9.95
CA GLY A 163 2.25 17.69 10.48
C GLY A 163 1.06 17.24 9.65
N ALA A 164 1.20 17.15 8.32
CA ALA A 164 0.13 16.68 7.45
C ALA A 164 -0.22 15.20 7.72
N ARG A 165 0.79 14.35 7.91
CA ARG A 165 0.60 12.93 8.27
C ARG A 165 -0.05 12.77 9.64
N THR A 166 0.34 13.62 10.60
CA THR A 166 -0.30 13.67 11.93
C THR A 166 -1.76 14.12 11.82
N GLY A 167 -2.05 15.17 11.06
CA GLY A 167 -3.41 15.69 10.86
C GLY A 167 -4.34 14.64 10.26
N LEU A 168 -3.85 13.83 9.32
CA LEU A 168 -4.59 12.73 8.70
C LEU A 168 -4.66 11.45 9.57
N GLY A 169 -4.04 11.42 10.75
CA GLY A 169 -4.09 10.28 11.67
C GLY A 169 -3.31 9.03 11.21
N LEU A 170 -2.33 9.19 10.31
CA LEU A 170 -1.64 8.06 9.66
C LEU A 170 -0.59 7.36 10.54
N GLY A 171 -0.22 7.97 11.67
CA GLY A 171 0.72 7.39 12.65
C GLY A 171 2.11 7.07 12.06
N ASN A 172 2.74 6.02 12.57
CA ASN A 172 4.07 5.56 12.14
C ASN A 172 4.08 4.93 10.74
N SER A 173 2.93 4.52 10.21
CA SER A 173 2.82 3.96 8.86
C SER A 173 3.16 4.98 7.78
N ALA A 174 3.01 6.26 8.09
CA ALA A 174 3.16 7.37 7.17
C ALA A 174 4.61 7.68 6.76
N THR A 175 5.60 7.12 7.46
CA THR A 175 7.04 7.26 7.17
C THR A 175 7.68 5.94 6.74
N ARG A 176 6.89 4.87 6.58
CA ARG A 176 7.42 3.59 6.12
C ARG A 176 7.46 3.59 4.60
N ASP A 177 8.65 3.58 4.04
CA ASP A 177 8.85 3.25 2.62
C ASP A 177 8.56 1.75 2.44
N VAL A 178 7.40 1.42 1.87
CA VAL A 178 7.01 0.02 1.61
C VAL A 178 7.87 -0.64 0.52
N ASP A 179 8.63 0.14 -0.25
CA ASP A 179 9.36 -0.32 -1.45
C ASP A 179 10.89 -0.40 -1.26
N SER A 180 11.47 0.37 -0.33
CA SER A 180 12.94 0.33 -0.09
C SER A 180 13.41 -0.94 0.63
N GLN A 181 12.47 -1.73 1.15
CA GLN A 181 12.72 -3.07 1.69
C GLN A 181 12.74 -4.17 0.60
N PHE A 182 12.38 -3.83 -0.65
CA PHE A 182 12.26 -4.76 -1.78
C PHE A 182 12.90 -4.22 -3.06
N SER A 183 14.02 -3.50 -2.98
CA SER A 183 14.77 -3.16 -4.20
C SER A 183 15.11 -4.47 -4.93
N PRO A 184 14.53 -4.74 -6.11
CA PRO A 184 14.92 -5.91 -6.86
C PRO A 184 16.37 -5.67 -7.23
N GLY A 185 17.28 -6.49 -6.68
CA GLY A 185 18.61 -6.60 -7.25
C GLY A 185 18.42 -6.86 -8.74
N SER A 186 18.82 -5.89 -9.57
CA SER A 186 18.76 -5.82 -11.03
C SER A 186 18.63 -7.17 -11.76
N GLY A 187 17.44 -7.77 -11.80
CA GLY A 187 17.29 -9.11 -12.37
C GLY A 187 15.93 -9.80 -12.20
N VAL A 188 14.82 -9.07 -12.35
CA VAL A 188 13.51 -9.73 -12.52
C VAL A 188 13.25 -9.90 -14.02
N LEU A 189 13.63 -11.06 -14.53
CA LEU A 189 13.35 -11.52 -15.89
C LEU A 189 11.84 -11.83 -16.03
N ASN A 190 11.20 -11.30 -17.08
CA ASN A 190 9.94 -11.74 -17.68
C ASN A 190 8.75 -12.09 -16.76
N GLY A 191 8.02 -11.04 -16.35
CA GLY A 191 6.56 -11.00 -16.34
C GLY A 191 5.77 -12.25 -15.93
N ALA A 192 5.57 -12.45 -14.61
CA ALA A 192 4.32 -12.88 -14.00
C ALA A 192 4.45 -12.79 -12.47
N ALA A 193 3.63 -11.98 -11.81
CA ALA A 193 3.53 -11.96 -10.35
C ALA A 193 2.71 -13.17 -9.88
N VAL A 194 3.32 -14.34 -9.76
CA VAL A 194 2.70 -15.53 -9.17
C VAL A 194 2.87 -15.46 -7.65
N MET A 195 2.02 -14.65 -7.00
CA MET A 195 2.19 -14.21 -5.61
C MET A 195 3.53 -13.50 -5.39
N ALA A 196 3.53 -12.35 -4.71
CA ALA A 196 4.76 -11.88 -4.12
C ALA A 196 5.18 -12.93 -3.06
N GLN A 197 5.99 -13.91 -3.46
CA GLN A 197 6.78 -14.77 -2.58
C GLN A 197 7.58 -13.80 -1.72
N CYS A 198 7.03 -13.40 -0.57
CA CYS A 198 7.58 -12.35 0.25
C CYS A 198 8.91 -12.74 0.90
N HIS A 199 9.40 -13.97 0.68
CA HIS A 199 10.72 -14.43 1.05
C HIS A 199 11.24 -15.45 0.02
N ARG A 200 11.88 -14.99 -1.06
CA ARG A 200 13.03 -15.78 -1.55
C ARG A 200 14.17 -15.54 -0.57
N ASP A 201 14.23 -16.34 0.50
CA ASP A 201 15.38 -16.30 1.42
C ASP A 201 16.56 -17.09 0.82
N TYR A 202 17.16 -16.51 -0.23
CA TYR A 202 18.45 -16.95 -0.76
C TYR A 202 19.62 -16.33 0.01
N ARG A 203 19.42 -15.80 1.21
CA ARG A 203 20.56 -15.35 1.99
C ARG A 203 21.44 -16.56 2.22
N ASN A 204 22.75 -16.37 2.01
CA ASN A 204 23.77 -17.19 2.64
C ASN A 204 23.64 -16.90 4.16
N LEU A 205 22.57 -17.41 4.77
CA LEU A 205 22.41 -17.44 6.21
C LEU A 205 23.64 -18.17 6.74
N GLY A 206 24.10 -17.79 7.92
CA GLY A 206 25.25 -18.44 8.55
C GLY A 206 24.92 -19.88 8.92
N PRO A 207 25.23 -20.35 10.14
CA PRO A 207 24.67 -21.61 10.60
C PRO A 207 23.14 -21.48 10.55
N TYR A 208 22.46 -22.27 9.72
CA TYR A 208 20.99 -22.32 9.56
C TYR A 208 20.26 -22.59 10.87
N ASP A 209 20.99 -23.08 11.87
CA ASP A 209 20.54 -23.21 13.24
C ASP A 209 20.24 -21.84 13.88
N GLY A 210 20.81 -20.72 13.41
CA GLY A 210 20.63 -19.40 14.01
C GLY A 210 19.21 -18.84 13.88
N ILE A 211 18.35 -19.05 14.90
CA ILE A 211 16.98 -18.50 14.98
C ILE A 211 16.97 -16.98 14.73
N SER A 212 17.99 -16.25 15.20
CA SER A 212 18.09 -14.80 15.05
C SER A 212 18.21 -14.32 13.61
N GLN A 213 18.56 -15.19 12.66
CA GLN A 213 18.74 -14.85 11.25
C GLN A 213 17.42 -14.81 10.46
N TYR A 214 16.36 -15.41 10.97
CA TYR A 214 15.01 -15.40 10.38
C TYR A 214 14.20 -14.20 10.87
N PRO A 215 13.32 -13.58 10.07
CA PRO A 215 12.45 -12.51 10.56
C PRO A 215 11.53 -13.01 11.68
N LEU A 216 11.10 -12.10 12.57
CA LEU A 216 10.03 -12.41 13.53
C LEU A 216 8.74 -12.78 12.78
N GLY A 217 7.99 -13.76 13.28
CA GLY A 217 6.77 -14.26 12.67
C GLY A 217 7.02 -15.43 11.71
N MET A 218 6.20 -15.56 10.69
CA MET A 218 6.28 -16.64 9.70
C MET A 218 7.08 -16.20 8.47
N SER A 219 8.01 -17.04 8.05
CA SER A 219 8.75 -16.90 6.80
C SER A 219 8.75 -18.23 6.05
N PHE A 220 8.70 -18.18 4.73
CA PHE A 220 8.73 -19.36 3.87
C PHE A 220 9.67 -19.08 2.69
N GLY A 221 10.36 -20.10 2.18
CA GLY A 221 11.31 -19.92 1.09
C GLY A 221 11.93 -21.22 0.60
N ILE A 222 12.79 -21.10 -0.42
CA ILE A 222 13.56 -22.20 -1.00
C ILE A 222 15.03 -22.00 -0.63
N GLN A 223 15.72 -23.06 -0.20
CA GLN A 223 17.14 -23.03 0.17
C GLN A 223 17.92 -24.17 -0.46
N LEU A 224 19.25 -24.04 -0.53
CA LEU A 224 20.13 -25.12 -1.00
C LEU A 224 20.05 -26.33 -0.07
N GLY A 225 19.78 -27.52 -0.61
CA GLY A 225 19.56 -28.72 0.21
C GLY A 225 20.81 -29.16 0.98
N GLY A 226 22.02 -28.98 0.44
CA GLY A 226 23.27 -29.23 1.17
C GLY A 226 23.48 -28.32 2.40
N ASN A 227 22.88 -27.12 2.39
CA ASN A 227 22.88 -26.18 3.53
C ASN A 227 21.63 -26.34 4.41
N GLY A 228 20.68 -27.17 3.98
CA GLY A 228 19.50 -27.51 4.75
C GLY A 228 19.84 -28.45 5.89
N TRP A 229 19.58 -28.01 7.13
CA TRP A 229 19.18 -28.88 8.22
C TRP A 229 20.11 -30.08 8.53
N GLY A 230 21.37 -29.83 8.88
CA GLY A 230 22.27 -30.86 9.43
C GLY A 230 23.07 -31.64 8.39
N GLY A 231 23.08 -31.21 7.12
CA GLY A 231 23.90 -31.82 6.07
C GLY A 231 23.41 -33.18 5.58
N GLY A 232 22.25 -33.65 6.05
CA GLY A 232 21.67 -34.95 5.66
C GLY A 232 20.91 -34.93 4.33
N SER A 233 20.56 -33.75 3.81
CA SER A 233 19.93 -33.57 2.49
C SER A 233 20.96 -33.33 1.38
N GLY A 234 22.17 -33.90 1.50
CA GLY A 234 23.23 -33.78 0.48
C GLY A 234 22.85 -34.27 -0.92
N VAL A 235 21.69 -34.92 -1.06
CA VAL A 235 21.04 -35.32 -2.31
C VAL A 235 20.14 -34.23 -2.92
N ASP A 236 19.67 -33.25 -2.15
CA ASP A 236 18.75 -32.22 -2.64
C ASP A 236 19.49 -30.97 -3.13
N THR A 237 19.22 -30.57 -4.37
CA THR A 237 19.66 -29.26 -4.88
C THR A 237 18.96 -28.14 -4.11
N TYR A 238 17.65 -28.28 -3.87
CA TYR A 238 16.84 -27.31 -3.13
C TYR A 238 15.82 -27.96 -2.19
N THR A 239 15.54 -27.29 -1.07
CA THR A 239 14.50 -27.68 -0.11
C THR A 239 13.54 -26.51 0.14
N GLY A 240 12.26 -26.82 0.25
CA GLY A 240 11.24 -25.83 0.64
C GLY A 240 11.12 -25.77 2.16
N MET A 241 11.17 -24.58 2.75
CA MET A 241 11.18 -24.40 4.19
C MET A 241 10.15 -23.36 4.66
N LEU A 242 9.47 -23.68 5.75
CA LEU A 242 8.64 -22.79 6.55
C LEU A 242 9.31 -22.61 7.92
N THR A 243 9.52 -21.37 8.33
CA THR A 243 10.07 -21.01 9.64
C THR A 243 9.10 -20.11 10.38
N LEU A 244 8.73 -20.51 11.60
CA LEU A 244 8.10 -19.65 12.58
C LEU A 244 9.16 -19.21 13.59
N ARG A 245 9.32 -17.89 13.76
CA ARG A 245 10.14 -17.31 14.81
C ARG A 245 9.27 -16.52 15.79
N GLY A 246 9.27 -16.94 17.04
CA GLY A 246 8.63 -16.21 18.13
C GLY A 246 9.44 -15.00 18.63
N TRP A 247 8.80 -14.18 19.47
CA TRP A 247 9.41 -13.03 20.14
C TRP A 247 10.47 -13.46 21.17
N GLN A 248 11.48 -12.64 21.40
CA GLN A 248 12.56 -12.95 22.37
C GLN A 248 12.14 -12.77 23.84
N ASP A 249 10.85 -12.74 24.13
CA ASP A 249 10.28 -12.52 25.46
C ASP A 249 9.51 -13.75 25.97
N GLY A 250 8.86 -13.62 27.14
CA GLY A 250 8.07 -14.69 27.75
C GLY A 250 6.84 -15.12 26.95
N THR A 251 6.48 -14.42 25.86
CA THR A 251 5.34 -14.76 25.00
C THR A 251 5.73 -15.55 23.76
N GLY A 252 7.03 -15.66 23.44
CA GLY A 252 7.51 -16.27 22.20
C GLY A 252 8.90 -16.90 22.24
N GLY A 253 9.45 -17.17 23.43
CA GLY A 253 10.78 -17.75 23.62
C GLY A 253 11.06 -19.00 22.76
N GLY A 254 12.32 -19.42 22.67
CA GLY A 254 12.84 -20.40 21.69
C GLY A 254 11.92 -21.57 21.32
N TYR A 255 11.24 -22.18 22.29
CA TYR A 255 10.30 -23.29 22.07
C TYR A 255 9.08 -22.97 21.19
N ALA A 256 8.65 -21.72 21.10
CA ALA A 256 7.57 -21.30 20.19
C ALA A 256 8.07 -21.09 18.75
N SER A 257 9.39 -21.05 18.54
CA SER A 257 9.98 -21.04 17.20
C SER A 257 10.11 -22.47 16.70
N TRP A 258 9.88 -22.68 15.42
CA TRP A 258 10.07 -23.98 14.77
C TRP A 258 10.28 -23.83 13.28
N GLN A 259 10.78 -24.88 12.66
CA GLN A 259 10.89 -24.97 11.23
C GLN A 259 10.25 -26.27 10.73
N LEU A 260 9.79 -26.25 9.48
CA LEU A 260 9.30 -27.38 8.73
C LEU A 260 9.95 -27.32 7.34
N ALA A 261 10.54 -28.42 6.88
CA ALA A 261 11.17 -28.48 5.57
C ALA A 261 10.77 -29.72 4.79
N SER A 262 10.52 -29.54 3.49
CA SER A 262 10.28 -30.62 2.53
C SER A 262 11.59 -30.95 1.81
N THR A 263 12.00 -32.22 1.89
CA THR A 263 13.24 -32.76 1.31
C THR A 263 12.95 -34.06 0.56
N SER A 264 13.88 -34.57 -0.25
CA SER A 264 13.71 -35.90 -0.89
C SER A 264 13.58 -37.04 0.12
N GLN A 265 14.08 -36.83 1.34
CA GLN A 265 14.03 -37.77 2.46
C GLN A 265 12.77 -37.60 3.33
N GLY A 266 11.77 -36.89 2.81
CA GLY A 266 10.50 -36.61 3.44
C GLY A 266 10.47 -35.33 4.29
N LEU A 267 9.32 -35.10 4.94
CA LEU A 267 9.09 -33.90 5.72
C LEU A 267 9.87 -33.92 7.05
N LYS A 268 10.57 -32.84 7.36
CA LYS A 268 11.40 -32.70 8.57
C LYS A 268 10.89 -31.55 9.46
N TYR A 269 11.03 -31.71 10.77
CA TYR A 269 10.64 -30.73 11.79
C TYR A 269 11.79 -30.41 12.76
N ARG A 270 11.90 -29.13 13.17
CA ARG A 270 12.82 -28.67 14.20
C ARG A 270 12.13 -27.67 15.10
N GLN A 271 12.43 -27.72 16.39
CA GLN A 271 11.99 -26.72 17.35
C GLN A 271 13.13 -25.76 17.67
N GLY A 272 12.83 -24.53 18.09
CA GLY A 272 13.87 -23.65 18.59
C GLY A 272 14.40 -24.11 19.95
N ASN A 273 15.72 -24.03 20.11
CA ASN A 273 16.42 -24.25 21.37
C ASN A 273 16.61 -22.89 22.06
N GLY A 274 15.82 -22.63 23.11
CA GLY A 274 15.95 -21.40 23.88
C GLY A 274 15.16 -21.48 25.18
N THR A 275 15.87 -21.46 26.30
CA THR A 275 15.31 -21.40 27.65
C THR A 275 14.60 -20.07 27.87
N ILE A 276 13.48 -20.11 28.60
CA ILE A 276 12.65 -18.95 28.93
C ILE A 276 13.46 -17.96 29.78
N LEU A 277 13.43 -16.67 29.38
CA LEU A 277 13.99 -15.48 30.02
C LEU A 277 15.51 -15.24 29.86
N GLY A 278 15.85 -14.15 29.15
CA GLY A 278 17.12 -13.42 29.33
C GLY A 278 18.28 -13.77 28.41
N ASN A 279 18.24 -14.90 27.70
CA ASN A 279 19.30 -15.29 26.76
C ASN A 279 18.80 -15.23 25.30
N ALA A 280 19.69 -14.79 24.39
CA ALA A 280 19.42 -14.81 22.96
C ALA A 280 19.11 -16.25 22.50
N ASN A 281 18.05 -16.43 21.70
CA ASN A 281 17.75 -17.70 21.03
C ASN A 281 18.99 -18.15 20.24
N VAL A 282 19.65 -19.23 20.68
CA VAL A 282 20.99 -19.60 20.21
C VAL A 282 20.91 -20.44 18.95
N GLY A 283 19.88 -21.29 18.83
CA GLY A 283 19.58 -21.92 17.55
C GLY A 283 18.43 -22.92 17.54
N PHE A 284 18.16 -23.57 16.41
CA PHE A 284 17.21 -24.67 16.29
C PHE A 284 17.79 -25.97 16.87
N SER A 285 16.92 -26.81 17.41
CA SER A 285 17.23 -28.10 18.02
C SER A 285 17.48 -29.19 16.97
N THR A 286 17.70 -30.42 17.42
CA THR A 286 17.91 -31.59 16.56
C THR A 286 16.75 -31.77 15.56
N THR A 287 17.10 -32.22 14.35
CA THR A 287 16.11 -32.59 13.34
C THR A 287 15.27 -33.78 13.80
N HIS A 288 13.96 -33.66 13.66
CA HIS A 288 13.00 -34.76 13.83
C HIS A 288 12.46 -35.14 12.46
N THR A 289 12.43 -36.45 12.18
CA THR A 289 11.79 -36.98 10.97
C THR A 289 10.31 -37.17 11.24
N LEU A 290 9.47 -36.65 10.34
CA LEU A 290 8.05 -36.96 10.34
C LEU A 290 7.81 -38.23 9.54
N TYR A 291 7.16 -39.20 10.18
CA TYR A 291 6.75 -40.44 9.55
C TYR A 291 5.42 -40.23 8.82
N SER A 292 5.35 -40.65 7.57
CA SER A 292 4.18 -40.57 6.70
C SER A 292 4.12 -41.80 5.78
N THR A 293 3.10 -41.90 4.94
CA THR A 293 3.00 -42.98 3.93
C THR A 293 4.16 -43.00 2.93
N GLN A 294 4.96 -41.92 2.85
CA GLN A 294 6.17 -41.88 2.02
C GLN A 294 7.31 -42.75 2.57
N ASN A 295 7.46 -42.84 3.89
CA ASN A 295 8.62 -43.46 4.55
C ASN A 295 8.24 -44.48 5.63
N THR A 296 6.98 -44.91 5.65
CA THR A 296 6.46 -45.98 6.49
C THR A 296 5.60 -46.95 5.69
N THR A 297 5.51 -48.19 6.14
CA THR A 297 4.54 -49.18 5.69
C THR A 297 3.67 -49.59 6.86
N LYS A 298 2.44 -49.95 6.53
CA LYS A 298 1.51 -50.62 7.43
C LYS A 298 1.69 -52.12 7.22
N ALA A 299 2.09 -52.84 8.26
CA ALA A 299 2.08 -54.30 8.24
C ALA A 299 0.63 -54.82 8.21
N SER A 300 0.44 -56.10 7.93
CA SER A 300 -0.90 -56.71 7.78
C SER A 300 -1.79 -56.65 9.03
N ASP A 301 -1.20 -56.43 10.21
CA ASP A 301 -1.88 -56.19 11.50
C ASP A 301 -2.20 -54.70 11.78
N GLY A 302 -1.80 -53.79 10.89
CA GLY A 302 -1.99 -52.35 11.06
C GLY A 302 -0.83 -51.61 11.73
N THR A 303 0.24 -52.30 12.17
CA THR A 303 1.40 -51.63 12.79
C THR A 303 2.21 -50.83 11.76
N LEU A 304 2.61 -49.61 12.12
CA LEU A 304 3.47 -48.78 11.28
C LEU A 304 4.93 -49.10 11.54
N LYS A 305 5.70 -49.34 10.48
CA LYS A 305 7.15 -49.51 10.53
C LYS A 305 7.83 -48.57 9.56
N ALA A 306 9.02 -48.06 9.90
CA ALA A 306 9.87 -47.30 8.98
C ALA A 306 10.25 -48.18 7.79
N ALA A 307 10.11 -47.66 6.57
CA ALA A 307 9.93 -48.53 5.43
C ALA A 307 9.94 -47.81 4.08
N SER A 308 11.01 -48.07 3.32
CA SER A 308 11.12 -47.93 1.87
C SER A 308 12.50 -48.50 1.48
N PRO A 309 12.70 -49.03 0.26
CA PRO A 309 11.71 -49.59 -0.69
C PRO A 309 11.03 -50.88 -0.19
N ILE A 310 9.77 -51.15 -0.57
CA ILE A 310 8.98 -52.30 -0.09
C ILE A 310 8.11 -52.98 -1.15
N ALA A 311 8.04 -54.30 -1.04
CA ALA A 311 7.05 -55.15 -1.69
C ALA A 311 6.11 -55.83 -0.68
N ARG A 312 4.83 -55.97 -1.04
CA ARG A 312 3.83 -56.78 -0.33
C ARG A 312 3.47 -57.99 -1.18
N ILE A 313 3.67 -59.19 -0.66
CA ILE A 313 3.39 -60.44 -1.37
C ILE A 313 2.07 -61.02 -0.87
N VAL A 314 1.17 -61.32 -1.81
CA VAL A 314 -0.06 -62.07 -1.59
C VAL A 314 -0.03 -63.36 -2.40
N LYS A 315 -1.05 -64.21 -2.23
CA LYS A 315 -1.15 -65.45 -3.03
C LYS A 315 -1.36 -65.13 -4.52
N SER A 316 -2.35 -64.29 -4.81
CA SER A 316 -2.62 -63.68 -6.12
C SER A 316 -3.51 -62.46 -5.95
N GLN A 317 -3.69 -61.67 -7.01
CA GLN A 317 -4.60 -60.53 -7.00
C GLN A 317 -6.06 -60.95 -6.84
N GLU A 318 -6.45 -62.08 -7.42
CA GLU A 318 -7.82 -62.60 -7.41
C GLU A 318 -8.20 -63.25 -6.07
N ASP A 319 -7.25 -63.91 -5.41
CA ASP A 319 -7.48 -64.62 -4.14
C ASP A 319 -7.40 -63.69 -2.93
N ASN A 320 -6.74 -62.54 -3.06
CA ASN A 320 -6.59 -61.58 -1.98
C ASN A 320 -7.93 -60.89 -1.64
N GLN A 321 -8.25 -60.77 -0.36
CA GLN A 321 -9.47 -60.12 0.15
C GLN A 321 -9.21 -58.74 0.78
N ARG A 322 -7.95 -58.34 0.91
CA ARG A 322 -7.53 -57.07 1.52
C ARG A 322 -7.46 -55.97 0.47
N THR A 323 -8.36 -54.98 0.54
CA THR A 323 -8.38 -53.82 -0.36
C THR A 323 -7.34 -52.76 -0.04
N ASP A 324 -6.57 -52.94 1.03
CA ASP A 324 -5.49 -52.04 1.46
C ASP A 324 -4.09 -52.54 1.04
N VAL A 325 -4.00 -53.70 0.37
CA VAL A 325 -2.73 -54.20 -0.15
C VAL A 325 -2.15 -53.27 -1.24
N ASP A 326 -3.02 -52.64 -2.03
CA ASP A 326 -2.73 -51.66 -3.08
C ASP A 326 -3.21 -50.25 -2.71
N GLU A 327 -3.10 -49.88 -1.44
CA GLU A 327 -3.37 -48.51 -0.98
C GLU A 327 -2.51 -47.47 -1.74
N VAL A 328 -2.95 -46.21 -1.74
CA VAL A 328 -2.29 -45.12 -2.49
C VAL A 328 -0.78 -45.11 -2.25
N GLY A 329 -0.02 -45.24 -3.34
CA GLY A 329 1.44 -45.33 -3.33
C GLY A 329 1.98 -46.74 -3.62
N PHE A 330 1.12 -47.77 -3.65
CA PHE A 330 1.46 -49.12 -4.07
C PHE A 330 0.87 -49.45 -5.45
N THR A 331 1.63 -50.20 -6.26
CA THR A 331 1.20 -50.66 -7.60
C THR A 331 1.40 -52.16 -7.72
N TRP A 332 0.44 -52.85 -8.35
CA TRP A 332 0.54 -54.29 -8.63
C TRP A 332 1.73 -54.62 -9.53
N CYS A 333 2.48 -55.65 -9.13
CA CYS A 333 3.68 -56.11 -9.83
C CYS A 333 3.72 -57.65 -9.96
N GLY A 334 2.56 -58.26 -10.15
CA GLY A 334 2.38 -59.71 -10.22
C GLY A 334 1.51 -60.20 -9.06
N CYS A 335 1.95 -61.22 -8.31
CA CYS A 335 1.22 -61.67 -7.11
C CYS A 335 1.53 -60.82 -5.86
N GLY A 336 1.64 -59.51 -6.03
CA GLY A 336 1.93 -58.56 -4.96
C GLY A 336 1.95 -57.12 -5.45
N THR A 337 2.23 -56.20 -4.52
CA THR A 337 2.29 -54.77 -4.79
C THR A 337 3.64 -54.20 -4.35
N ALA A 338 4.09 -53.13 -4.98
CA ALA A 338 5.35 -52.44 -4.66
C ALA A 338 5.10 -50.94 -4.46
N ASN A 339 5.81 -50.32 -3.53
CA ASN A 339 5.75 -48.87 -3.39
C ASN A 339 6.56 -48.15 -4.49
N ALA A 340 6.44 -46.83 -4.58
CA ALA A 340 7.09 -46.02 -5.63
C ALA A 340 8.62 -46.21 -5.69
N GLU A 341 9.30 -46.39 -4.56
CA GLU A 341 10.75 -46.61 -4.55
C GLU A 341 11.15 -48.02 -5.02
N ALA A 342 10.27 -49.00 -4.89
CA ALA A 342 10.46 -50.37 -5.38
C ALA A 342 9.88 -50.58 -6.79
N GLU A 343 9.66 -49.51 -7.55
CA GLU A 343 9.15 -49.60 -8.91
C GLU A 343 10.07 -50.41 -9.83
N GLY A 344 9.47 -51.28 -10.65
CA GLY A 344 10.19 -52.12 -11.61
C GLY A 344 10.40 -53.57 -11.14
N ILE A 345 10.13 -53.88 -9.87
CA ILE A 345 10.16 -55.28 -9.41
C ILE A 345 9.02 -56.10 -10.04
N LYS A 346 9.19 -57.42 -10.06
CA LYS A 346 8.13 -58.38 -10.42
C LYS A 346 8.07 -59.53 -9.44
N ILE A 347 6.87 -59.93 -9.06
CA ILE A 347 6.60 -60.97 -8.06
C ILE A 347 5.79 -62.09 -8.71
N SER A 348 6.28 -63.32 -8.65
CA SER A 348 5.63 -64.49 -9.23
C SER A 348 5.54 -65.63 -8.22
N ARG A 349 4.38 -66.31 -8.18
CA ARG A 349 4.21 -67.53 -7.39
C ARG A 349 4.72 -68.71 -8.21
N LEU A 350 5.67 -69.47 -7.67
CA LEU A 350 6.23 -70.66 -8.32
C LEU A 350 5.60 -71.96 -7.83
N ASP A 351 5.35 -72.06 -6.52
CA ASP A 351 4.74 -73.22 -5.89
C ASP A 351 3.99 -72.79 -4.61
N VAL A 352 3.34 -73.73 -3.92
CA VAL A 352 2.66 -73.49 -2.64
C VAL A 352 3.62 -72.86 -1.64
N GLY A 353 3.35 -71.61 -1.28
CA GLY A 353 4.18 -70.85 -0.35
C GLY A 353 5.55 -70.43 -0.88
N VAL A 354 5.82 -70.56 -2.19
CA VAL A 354 7.09 -70.17 -2.81
C VAL A 354 6.85 -69.05 -3.81
N TYR A 355 7.45 -67.89 -3.55
CA TYR A 355 7.35 -66.67 -4.34
C TYR A 355 8.72 -66.22 -4.79
N VAL A 356 8.81 -65.71 -6.02
CA VAL A 356 10.04 -65.14 -6.58
C VAL A 356 9.83 -63.67 -6.85
N LEU A 357 10.76 -62.86 -6.35
CA LEU A 357 10.83 -61.42 -6.56
C LEU A 357 12.10 -61.10 -7.35
N ILE A 358 11.96 -60.43 -8.48
CA ILE A 358 13.08 -59.98 -9.31
C ILE A 358 13.05 -58.46 -9.49
N GLY A 359 14.19 -57.86 -9.81
CA GLY A 359 14.32 -56.42 -10.03
C GLY A 359 14.82 -55.61 -8.82
N SER A 360 15.07 -56.25 -7.68
CA SER A 360 15.77 -55.65 -6.55
C SER A 360 17.27 -55.97 -6.57
N ALA A 361 18.06 -55.24 -5.79
CA ALA A 361 19.46 -55.54 -5.50
C ALA A 361 19.64 -56.53 -4.33
N GLY A 362 18.54 -56.86 -3.63
CA GLY A 362 18.52 -57.78 -2.50
C GLY A 362 17.47 -57.41 -1.46
N LEU A 363 17.56 -58.04 -0.29
CA LEU A 363 16.86 -57.58 0.91
C LEU A 363 17.55 -56.30 1.41
N ALA A 364 16.80 -55.48 2.14
CA ALA A 364 17.35 -54.25 2.71
C ALA A 364 18.59 -54.52 3.58
N SER A 365 19.63 -53.71 3.40
CA SER A 365 20.89 -53.79 4.16
C SER A 365 20.78 -53.32 5.61
N GLU A 366 19.70 -52.62 5.97
CA GLU A 366 19.46 -52.07 7.30
C GLU A 366 18.01 -52.29 7.76
N GLY A 367 17.80 -52.27 9.08
CA GLY A 367 16.47 -52.42 9.68
C GLY A 367 15.88 -53.83 9.52
N TRP A 368 14.56 -53.91 9.41
CA TRP A 368 13.85 -55.17 9.20
C TRP A 368 13.83 -55.55 7.72
N GLN A 369 13.85 -56.86 7.42
CA GLN A 369 13.89 -57.37 6.04
C GLN A 369 12.59 -58.07 5.61
N LEU A 370 12.01 -58.87 6.50
CA LEU A 370 10.81 -59.65 6.24
C LEU A 370 9.84 -59.53 7.41
N LEU A 371 8.55 -59.37 7.09
CA LEU A 371 7.47 -59.54 8.05
C LEU A 371 6.54 -60.63 7.52
N PRO A 372 6.30 -61.70 8.31
CA PRO A 372 5.35 -62.72 7.92
C PRO A 372 3.92 -62.14 7.88
N PRO A 373 2.98 -62.83 7.22
CA PRO A 373 1.58 -62.44 7.27
C PRO A 373 1.10 -62.46 8.73
N MET A 374 0.51 -61.37 9.18
CA MET A 374 -0.05 -61.23 10.52
C MET A 374 -1.56 -61.39 10.50
N ASP A 375 -2.10 -61.85 11.63
CA ASP A 375 -3.54 -61.88 11.85
C ASP A 375 -4.09 -60.44 11.93
N PRO A 376 -5.09 -60.06 11.13
CA PRO A 376 -5.65 -58.70 11.16
C PRO A 376 -6.27 -58.30 12.51
N GLY A 377 -6.63 -59.27 13.36
CA GLY A 377 -7.10 -59.06 14.73
C GLY A 377 -5.98 -58.92 15.76
N GLY A 378 -4.71 -58.92 15.34
CA GLY A 378 -3.56 -58.74 16.22
C GLY A 378 -3.12 -60.00 16.98
N MET A 379 -3.59 -61.19 16.56
CA MET A 379 -3.25 -62.48 17.18
C MET A 379 -1.82 -62.98 16.83
N GLY A 380 -1.02 -62.14 16.19
CA GLY A 380 0.38 -62.39 15.85
C GLY A 380 0.59 -63.00 14.46
N GLU A 381 1.82 -63.47 14.22
CA GLU A 381 2.28 -63.99 12.93
C GLU A 381 1.51 -65.25 12.54
N LEU A 382 1.01 -65.35 11.32
CA LEU A 382 0.30 -66.51 10.78
C LEU A 382 1.24 -67.61 10.29
N GLY A 383 2.50 -67.27 9.97
CA GLY A 383 3.50 -68.18 9.40
C GLY A 383 4.94 -67.94 9.85
N VAL A 384 5.86 -68.64 9.22
CA VAL A 384 7.31 -68.39 9.26
C VAL A 384 7.74 -68.07 7.85
N VAL A 385 8.27 -66.86 7.64
CA VAL A 385 8.80 -66.42 6.35
C VAL A 385 10.32 -66.52 6.34
N GLU A 386 10.88 -66.92 5.20
CA GLU A 386 12.30 -66.80 4.90
C GLU A 386 12.48 -66.25 3.50
N ALA A 387 13.67 -65.69 3.23
CA ALA A 387 14.07 -65.33 1.88
C ALA A 387 15.50 -65.79 1.63
N GLU A 388 15.76 -66.22 0.40
CA GLU A 388 17.08 -66.58 -0.09
C GLU A 388 17.35 -65.79 -1.38
N GLN A 389 18.50 -65.13 -1.46
CA GLN A 389 18.92 -64.44 -2.67
C GLN A 389 19.57 -65.43 -3.64
N THR A 390 19.13 -65.40 -4.89
CA THR A 390 19.69 -66.22 -5.96
C THR A 390 20.92 -65.55 -6.56
N GLU A 391 21.83 -66.34 -7.15
CA GLU A 391 23.04 -65.82 -7.82
C GLU A 391 22.73 -64.80 -8.94
N SER A 392 21.52 -64.87 -9.51
CA SER A 392 21.01 -63.95 -10.53
C SER A 392 20.43 -62.64 -9.97
N GLY A 393 20.50 -62.40 -8.65
CA GLY A 393 19.99 -61.20 -8.00
C GLY A 393 18.49 -61.22 -7.66
N GLY A 394 17.78 -62.31 -7.92
CA GLY A 394 16.39 -62.50 -7.49
C GLY A 394 16.29 -62.93 -6.03
N LEU A 395 15.12 -62.76 -5.42
CA LEU A 395 14.80 -63.27 -4.08
C LEU A 395 13.77 -64.38 -4.19
N THR A 396 14.05 -65.53 -3.58
CA THR A 396 13.07 -66.60 -3.35
C THR A 396 12.53 -66.45 -1.94
N ILE A 397 11.28 -66.03 -1.81
CA ILE A 397 10.57 -65.89 -0.53
C ILE A 397 9.72 -67.15 -0.30
N ARG A 398 9.86 -67.77 0.88
CA ARG A 398 9.11 -68.96 1.27
C ARG A 398 8.32 -68.72 2.54
N LEU A 399 7.08 -69.22 2.57
CA LEU A 399 6.19 -69.15 3.72
C LEU A 399 5.81 -70.56 4.19
N PHE A 400 5.97 -70.81 5.49
CA PHE A 400 5.69 -72.08 6.11
C PHE A 400 4.67 -71.94 7.23
N LYS A 401 3.87 -72.99 7.44
CA LYS A 401 3.04 -73.12 8.64
C LYS A 401 3.90 -73.03 9.89
N ARG A 402 3.36 -72.40 10.93
CA ARG A 402 3.98 -72.45 12.26
C ARG A 402 3.83 -73.86 12.82
N LYS A 403 4.93 -74.48 13.19
CA LYS A 403 4.95 -75.75 13.92
C LYS A 403 5.66 -75.53 15.24
N TYR A 404 5.07 -76.00 16.33
CA TYR A 404 5.67 -75.97 17.65
C TYR A 404 6.12 -77.39 18.01
N MET A 405 7.38 -77.54 18.39
CA MET A 405 7.96 -78.81 18.82
C MET A 405 8.52 -78.62 20.23
N LEU A 406 8.28 -79.60 21.10
CA LEU A 406 8.94 -79.67 22.39
C LEU A 406 10.35 -80.23 22.15
N SER A 407 11.38 -79.46 22.49
CA SER A 407 12.77 -79.91 22.41
C SER A 407 13.07 -80.95 23.49
N ASP A 408 14.18 -81.66 23.34
CA ASP A 408 14.66 -82.65 24.33
C ASP A 408 14.96 -82.00 25.70
N ASP A 409 15.25 -80.69 25.72
CA ASP A 409 15.48 -79.89 26.92
C ASP A 409 14.17 -79.34 27.55
N GLY A 410 13.01 -79.69 26.98
CA GLY A 410 11.69 -79.27 27.47
C GLY A 410 11.25 -77.87 27.03
N GLU A 411 11.92 -77.26 26.05
CA GLU A 411 11.55 -75.95 25.51
C GLU A 411 10.58 -76.08 24.33
N ILE A 412 9.60 -75.18 24.24
CA ILE A 412 8.73 -75.11 23.05
C ILE A 412 9.44 -74.25 21.99
N VAL A 413 9.93 -74.89 20.93
CA VAL A 413 10.59 -74.21 19.82
C VAL A 413 9.64 -74.03 18.64
N LYS A 414 9.66 -72.83 18.04
CA LYS A 414 8.95 -72.53 16.79
C LYS A 414 9.82 -72.99 15.61
N MET A 415 9.30 -73.89 14.80
CA MET A 415 9.96 -74.42 13.61
C MET A 415 9.09 -74.24 12.35
N LYS A 416 9.72 -74.38 11.18
CA LYS A 416 9.04 -74.37 9.88
C LYS A 416 8.25 -75.66 9.70
N GLY A 417 6.94 -75.55 9.48
CA GLY A 417 6.08 -76.66 9.09
C GLY A 417 6.04 -76.84 7.58
N GLU A 418 4.94 -77.39 7.08
CA GLU A 418 4.70 -77.50 5.62
C GLU A 418 4.61 -76.11 4.96
N PRO A 419 5.08 -75.97 3.70
CA PRO A 419 4.85 -74.77 2.91
C PRO A 419 3.36 -74.39 2.86
N MET A 420 3.07 -73.09 2.91
CA MET A 420 1.72 -72.59 2.73
C MET A 420 1.71 -71.27 1.97
N ASP A 421 0.68 -71.07 1.15
CA ASP A 421 0.44 -69.79 0.53
C ASP A 421 0.08 -68.71 1.55
N VAL A 422 0.31 -67.46 1.16
CA VAL A 422 -0.12 -66.29 1.93
C VAL A 422 -1.64 -66.35 2.16
N PRO A 423 -2.10 -66.26 3.42
CA PRO A 423 -3.54 -66.22 3.72
C PRO A 423 -4.24 -65.06 3.02
N VAL A 424 -5.47 -65.29 2.54
CA VAL A 424 -6.25 -64.32 1.74
C VAL A 424 -6.50 -62.98 2.43
N ASN A 425 -6.40 -62.93 3.76
CA ASN A 425 -6.65 -61.75 4.58
C ASN A 425 -5.37 -61.04 5.08
N SER A 426 -4.20 -61.40 4.54
CA SER A 426 -2.90 -60.93 5.01
C SER A 426 -1.86 -60.90 3.87
N TRP A 427 -0.65 -60.42 4.14
CA TRP A 427 0.46 -60.34 3.17
C TRP A 427 1.81 -60.45 3.86
N ILE A 428 2.85 -60.81 3.10
CA ILE A 428 4.25 -60.71 3.54
C ILE A 428 4.78 -59.34 3.15
N ASP A 429 5.36 -58.59 4.08
CA ASP A 429 6.15 -57.40 3.72
C ASP A 429 7.61 -57.79 3.52
N VAL A 430 8.20 -57.35 2.41
CA VAL A 430 9.61 -57.54 2.07
C VAL A 430 10.25 -56.18 1.85
N ARG A 431 11.25 -55.84 2.66
CA ARG A 431 12.04 -54.62 2.48
C ARG A 431 13.23 -54.90 1.58
N LEU A 432 13.46 -54.03 0.61
CA LEU A 432 14.36 -54.27 -0.51
C LEU A 432 15.43 -53.19 -0.59
N ASP A 433 16.62 -53.55 -1.06
CA ASP A 433 17.53 -52.57 -1.66
C ASP A 433 17.28 -52.54 -3.17
N MET A 434 17.27 -51.35 -3.76
CA MET A 434 17.03 -51.17 -5.19
C MET A 434 18.32 -50.82 -5.94
N PRO A 435 18.55 -51.38 -7.15
CA PRO A 435 19.71 -51.08 -7.98
C PRO A 435 19.88 -49.57 -8.22
N GLU A 436 21.13 -49.11 -8.41
CA GLU A 436 21.42 -47.68 -8.68
C GLU A 436 20.76 -47.17 -9.98
N ASP A 437 20.59 -48.05 -10.96
CA ASP A 437 19.89 -47.81 -12.23
C ASP A 437 18.38 -48.11 -12.17
N SER A 438 17.80 -48.23 -10.97
CA SER A 438 16.36 -48.39 -10.81
C SER A 438 15.58 -47.18 -11.31
N ILE A 439 14.37 -47.42 -11.84
CA ILE A 439 13.50 -46.39 -12.44
C ILE A 439 13.31 -45.20 -11.48
N TRP A 440 13.16 -45.47 -10.19
CA TRP A 440 13.03 -44.43 -9.17
C TRP A 440 14.30 -43.58 -9.01
N LYS A 441 15.48 -44.22 -8.85
CA LYS A 441 16.75 -43.50 -8.68
C LYS A 441 17.14 -42.72 -9.92
N THR A 442 16.92 -43.27 -11.12
CA THR A 442 17.17 -42.57 -12.38
C THR A 442 16.29 -41.33 -12.50
N ARG A 443 14.98 -41.43 -12.26
CA ARG A 443 14.08 -40.25 -12.28
C ARG A 443 14.46 -39.20 -11.24
N ALA A 444 14.88 -39.61 -10.05
CA ALA A 444 15.38 -38.69 -9.03
C ALA A 444 16.67 -37.98 -9.47
N SER A 445 17.55 -38.66 -10.21
CA SER A 445 18.79 -38.09 -10.74
C SER A 445 18.60 -37.23 -12.01
N GLU A 446 17.66 -37.56 -12.89
CA GLU A 446 17.36 -36.76 -14.09
C GLU A 446 16.65 -35.46 -13.70
N ALA A 447 15.75 -35.52 -12.72
CA ALA A 447 15.13 -34.34 -12.14
C ALA A 447 16.15 -33.39 -11.48
N SER A 448 17.30 -33.91 -11.02
CA SER A 448 18.38 -33.06 -10.50
C SER A 448 19.29 -32.52 -11.61
N LEU A 449 19.50 -33.25 -12.71
CA LEU A 449 20.33 -32.86 -13.86
C LEU A 449 19.67 -31.86 -14.81
N GLU A 450 18.38 -32.00 -15.13
CA GLU A 450 17.64 -31.02 -15.97
C GLU A 450 17.62 -29.62 -15.34
N LEU A 451 17.75 -29.52 -14.02
CA LEU A 451 17.89 -28.24 -13.32
C LEU A 451 19.28 -27.61 -13.46
N THR A 452 20.31 -28.39 -13.78
CA THR A 452 21.69 -27.90 -13.92
C THR A 452 22.09 -27.54 -15.36
N GLU A 453 21.38 -28.04 -16.38
CA GLU A 453 21.69 -27.81 -17.81
C GLU A 453 20.71 -26.85 -18.51
N GLN A 454 20.44 -25.67 -17.93
CA GLN A 454 19.84 -24.58 -18.74
C GLN A 454 20.95 -23.80 -19.47
N PRO A 455 20.81 -23.54 -20.78
CA PRO A 455 21.88 -22.98 -21.61
C PRO A 455 22.19 -21.51 -21.26
N GLU A 456 23.48 -21.18 -21.20
CA GLU A 456 24.07 -19.90 -20.78
C GLU A 456 23.83 -18.71 -21.72
N ASP A 457 23.28 -18.87 -22.91
CA ASP A 457 23.32 -17.82 -23.93
C ASP A 457 21.95 -17.25 -24.27
N ILE A 458 21.57 -16.15 -23.60
CA ILE A 458 21.01 -14.96 -24.27
C ILE A 458 21.45 -13.70 -23.50
N GLN A 459 22.50 -13.02 -24.00
CA GLN A 459 22.86 -11.63 -23.69
C GLN A 459 22.53 -10.74 -24.91
N PRO A 460 22.40 -9.41 -24.75
CA PRO A 460 21.92 -8.62 -23.61
C PRO A 460 20.62 -7.85 -23.90
#